data_AF-A0A353IQD9-F1
#
_entry.id   AF-A0A353IQD9-F1
#
_cell.length_a   1.000
_cell.length_b   1.000
_cell.length_c   1.000
_cell.angle_alpha   90.00
_cell.angle_beta   90.00
_cell.angle_gamma   90.00
#
_symmetry.space_group_name_H-M   'P 1'
#
loop_
_entity.id
_entity.type
_entity.pdbx_description
1 polymer ?
#
loop_
_entity_poly.entity_id
_entity_poly.type
_entity_poly.pdbx_seq_one_letter_code
_entity_poly.pdbx_strand_id
1 'polypeptide(L)'
;GFLGYVPTGAWFIPTVELGIALSIIYAAAVAILTEEGHPARERTMFFVTFAIGMVHGLGFSFVLHEILKIDSPNLWQSLLSFNVGVEIGQLAIVLVAWPALLLLRRLNVTAWHYSRLALALACIVIAGYWTYERVPAVVDSL
;
A
#
# COMPACT_ATOMS: atom_id res chain seq x y z
N GLY A 1 -9.37 -11.10 14.57
CA GLY A 1 -8.65 -9.81 14.62
C GLY A 1 -8.77 -9.13 15.98
N PHE A 2 -8.06 -8.02 16.20
CA PHE A 2 -7.87 -7.26 17.46
C PHE A 2 -9.13 -7.05 18.37
N LEU A 3 -10.34 -7.03 17.82
CA LEU A 3 -11.62 -6.88 18.56
C LEU A 3 -12.54 -8.12 18.49
N GLY A 4 -12.06 -9.24 17.96
CA GLY A 4 -12.88 -10.45 17.72
C GLY A 4 -13.83 -10.37 16.51
N TYR A 5 -14.02 -9.19 15.92
CA TYR A 5 -14.95 -8.96 14.79
C TYR A 5 -14.41 -9.32 13.40
N VAL A 6 -13.12 -9.63 13.29
CA VAL A 6 -12.50 -9.91 11.99
C VAL A 6 -12.48 -11.41 11.73
N PRO A 7 -12.93 -11.90 10.56
CA PRO A 7 -12.95 -13.31 10.24
C PRO A 7 -11.57 -13.96 10.46
N THR A 8 -11.56 -15.14 11.08
CA THR A 8 -10.35 -15.94 11.31
C THR A 8 -10.26 -17.14 10.38
N GLY A 9 -11.09 -17.17 9.33
CA GLY A 9 -11.02 -18.20 8.30
C GLY A 9 -9.67 -18.16 7.60
N ALA A 10 -9.14 -19.32 7.21
CA ALA A 10 -7.86 -19.44 6.53
C ALA A 10 -7.77 -18.58 5.26
N TRP A 11 -8.92 -18.31 4.61
CA TRP A 11 -9.05 -17.44 3.44
C TRP A 11 -8.85 -15.95 3.68
N PHE A 12 -9.02 -15.48 4.92
CA PHE A 12 -9.09 -14.05 5.17
C PHE A 12 -7.74 -13.35 4.93
N ILE A 13 -6.66 -13.88 5.50
CA ILE A 13 -5.33 -13.28 5.38
C ILE A 13 -4.81 -13.31 3.93
N PRO A 14 -4.84 -14.45 3.20
CA PRO A 14 -4.47 -14.48 1.79
C PRO A 14 -5.28 -13.51 0.94
N THR A 15 -6.57 -13.31 1.24
CA THR A 15 -7.43 -12.36 0.51
C THR A 15 -7.01 -10.91 0.76
N VAL A 16 -6.64 -10.57 1.99
CA VAL A 16 -6.12 -9.23 2.31
C VAL A 16 -4.80 -8.98 1.60
N GLU A 17 -3.87 -9.93 1.62
CA GLU A 17 -2.59 -9.83 0.90
C GLU A 17 -2.79 -9.69 -0.61
N LEU A 18 -3.71 -10.46 -1.19
CA LEU A 18 -4.11 -10.32 -2.59
C LEU A 18 -4.68 -8.93 -2.87
N GLY A 19 -5.53 -8.40 -1.98
CA GLY A 19 -6.07 -7.05 -2.06
C GLY A 19 -4.98 -5.97 -2.02
N ILE A 20 -3.97 -6.13 -1.18
CA ILE A 20 -2.79 -5.26 -1.12
C ILE A 20 -2.05 -5.30 -2.46
N ALA A 21 -1.75 -6.49 -3.00
CA ALA A 21 -1.06 -6.63 -4.28
C ALA A 21 -1.83 -5.95 -5.42
N LEU A 22 -3.14 -6.21 -5.54
CA LEU A 22 -4.00 -5.58 -6.53
C LEU A 22 -4.08 -4.06 -6.38
N SER A 23 -4.06 -3.56 -5.14
CA SER A 23 -4.07 -2.11 -4.86
C SER A 23 -2.83 -1.40 -5.40
N ILE A 24 -1.67 -2.06 -5.39
CA ILE A 24 -0.41 -1.51 -5.93
C ILE A 24 -0.49 -1.42 -7.46
N ILE A 25 -1.03 -2.46 -8.11
CA ILE A 25 -1.27 -2.45 -9.56
C ILE A 25 -2.23 -1.31 -9.91
N TYR A 26 -3.32 -1.17 -9.17
CA TYR A 26 -4.29 -0.10 -9.37
C TYR A 26 -3.66 1.29 -9.20
N ALA A 27 -2.91 1.51 -8.12
CA ALA A 27 -2.23 2.79 -7.86
C ALA A 27 -1.22 3.13 -8.97
N ALA A 28 -0.45 2.15 -9.44
CA ALA A 28 0.50 2.32 -10.54
C ALA A 28 -0.21 2.61 -11.88
N ALA A 29 -1.34 1.94 -12.15
CA ALA A 29 -2.15 2.22 -13.33
C ALA A 29 -2.75 3.63 -13.29
N VAL A 30 -3.33 4.05 -12.16
CA VAL A 30 -3.83 5.42 -11.94
C VAL A 30 -2.69 6.43 -12.11
N ALA A 31 -1.49 6.11 -11.65
CA ALA A 31 -0.31 6.96 -11.80
C ALA A 31 0.16 7.12 -13.26
N ILE A 32 -0.17 6.22 -14.18
CA ILE A 32 0.16 6.36 -15.62
C ILE A 32 -1.02 6.98 -16.39
N LEU A 33 -2.23 6.48 -16.16
CA LEU A 33 -3.41 6.76 -16.99
C LEU A 33 -4.09 8.10 -16.69
N THR A 34 -3.79 8.71 -15.55
CA THR A 34 -4.47 9.95 -15.13
C THR A 34 -3.66 11.19 -15.53
N GLU A 35 -4.29 12.06 -16.32
CA GLU A 35 -3.71 13.35 -16.73
C GLU A 35 -3.71 14.40 -15.59
N GLU A 36 -2.74 15.31 -15.61
CA GLU A 36 -2.60 16.38 -14.61
C GLU A 36 -3.68 17.47 -14.79
N GLY A 37 -4.43 17.84 -13.74
CA GLY A 37 -5.21 19.10 -13.70
C GLY A 37 -6.74 19.04 -13.55
N HIS A 38 -7.39 17.87 -13.44
CA HIS A 38 -8.86 17.80 -13.31
C HIS A 38 -9.33 17.83 -11.84
N PRO A 39 -10.24 18.72 -11.41
CA PRO A 39 -10.72 18.79 -10.02
C PRO A 39 -11.51 17.55 -9.56
N ALA A 40 -12.18 16.84 -10.47
CA ALA A 40 -12.81 15.54 -10.19
C ALA A 40 -11.80 14.46 -9.76
N ARG A 41 -10.50 14.67 -10.03
CA ARG A 41 -9.39 13.80 -9.65
C ARG A 41 -9.11 13.85 -8.16
N GLU A 42 -9.14 15.03 -7.53
CA GLU A 42 -8.73 15.18 -6.13
C GLU A 42 -9.66 14.40 -5.19
N ARG A 43 -10.97 14.51 -5.42
CA ARG A 43 -11.96 13.77 -4.64
C ARG A 43 -11.82 12.25 -4.82
N THR A 44 -11.62 11.80 -6.06
CA THR A 44 -11.43 10.38 -6.36
C THR A 44 -10.13 9.85 -5.74
N MET A 45 -9.03 10.60 -5.85
CA MET A 45 -7.74 10.24 -5.25
C MET A 45 -7.79 10.19 -3.74
N PHE A 46 -8.55 11.07 -3.08
CA PHE A 46 -8.77 11.01 -1.64
C PHE A 46 -9.41 9.68 -1.23
N PHE A 47 -10.52 9.30 -1.88
CA PHE A 47 -11.21 8.04 -1.58
C PHE A 47 -10.36 6.82 -1.91
N VAL A 48 -9.63 6.85 -3.03
CA VAL A 48 -8.70 5.78 -3.42
C VAL A 48 -7.61 5.62 -2.36
N THR A 49 -6.93 6.70 -1.98
CA THR A 49 -5.83 6.64 -1.01
C THR A 49 -6.33 6.16 0.36
N PHE A 50 -7.52 6.62 0.76
CA PHE A 50 -8.18 6.15 1.97
C PHE A 50 -8.49 4.64 1.92
N ALA A 51 -9.08 4.15 0.82
CA ALA A 51 -9.40 2.73 0.67
C ALA A 51 -8.15 1.84 0.67
N ILE A 52 -7.10 2.24 -0.06
CA ILE A 52 -5.81 1.54 -0.06
C ILE A 52 -5.22 1.52 1.35
N GLY A 53 -5.22 2.67 2.04
CA GLY A 53 -4.75 2.78 3.42
C GLY A 53 -5.50 1.86 4.38
N MET A 54 -6.82 1.71 4.24
CA MET A 54 -7.60 0.77 5.05
C MET A 54 -7.22 -0.70 4.80
N VAL A 55 -7.08 -1.10 3.54
CA VAL A 55 -6.70 -2.47 3.17
C VAL A 55 -5.30 -2.80 3.69
N HIS A 56 -4.36 -1.87 3.57
CA HIS A 56 -3.00 -2.03 4.08
C HIS A 56 -2.98 -2.05 5.61
N GLY A 57 -3.69 -1.14 6.27
CA GLY A 57 -3.83 -1.10 7.73
C GLY A 57 -4.40 -2.40 8.29
N LEU A 58 -5.36 -3.01 7.57
CA LEU A 58 -5.88 -4.32 7.91
C LEU A 58 -4.78 -5.39 7.84
N GLY A 59 -4.03 -5.48 6.73
CA GLY A 59 -2.91 -6.43 6.59
C GLY A 59 -1.83 -6.26 7.67
N PHE A 60 -1.43 -5.01 7.95
CA PHE A 60 -0.47 -4.71 9.02
C PHE A 60 -0.98 -5.15 10.39
N SER A 61 -2.27 -5.00 10.67
CA SER A 61 -2.83 -5.40 11.97
C SER A 61 -2.67 -6.91 12.23
N PHE A 62 -2.71 -7.75 11.19
CA PHE A 62 -2.48 -9.20 11.33
C PHE A 62 -1.02 -9.54 11.57
N VAL A 63 -0.12 -8.98 10.75
CA VAL A 63 1.32 -9.18 10.92
C VAL A 63 1.76 -8.72 12.32
N LEU A 64 1.25 -7.58 12.78
CA LEU A 64 1.56 -7.07 14.10
C LEU A 64 0.99 -7.96 15.22
N HIS A 65 -0.21 -8.51 15.03
CA HIS A 65 -0.80 -9.47 15.97
C HIS A 65 0.04 -10.76 16.07
N GLU A 66 0.54 -11.26 14.94
CA GLU A 66 1.40 -12.44 14.87
C GLU A 66 2.77 -12.20 15.51
N ILE A 67 3.37 -11.03 15.26
CA ILE A 67 4.65 -10.62 15.85
C ILE A 67 4.55 -10.40 17.36
N LEU A 68 3.54 -9.65 17.81
CA LEU A 68 3.45 -9.25 19.22
C LEU A 68 3.02 -10.37 20.16
N LYS A 69 2.34 -11.41 19.63
CA LYS A 69 1.66 -12.47 20.38
C LYS A 69 0.66 -11.93 21.42
N ILE A 70 -0.42 -12.67 21.64
CA ILE A 70 -1.67 -12.16 22.25
C ILE A 70 -1.53 -11.65 23.70
N ASP A 71 -0.45 -11.99 24.41
CA ASP A 71 -0.31 -11.76 25.86
C ASP A 71 0.49 -10.51 26.26
N SER A 72 0.79 -9.57 25.35
CA SER A 72 1.51 -8.36 25.74
C SER A 72 0.60 -7.34 26.46
N PRO A 73 0.84 -7.01 27.75
CA PRO A 73 0.03 -6.04 28.49
C PRO A 73 0.11 -4.60 27.93
N ASN A 74 0.98 -4.35 26.94
CA ASN A 74 1.23 -3.03 26.35
C ASN A 74 0.81 -2.93 24.88
N LEU A 75 -0.24 -3.66 24.47
CA LEU A 75 -0.72 -3.72 23.08
C LEU A 75 -1.04 -2.35 22.48
N TRP A 76 -1.70 -1.46 23.22
CA TRP A 76 -1.97 -0.09 22.77
C TRP A 76 -0.69 0.72 22.51
N GLN A 77 0.32 0.60 23.38
CA GLN A 77 1.60 1.29 23.20
C GLN A 77 2.34 0.75 21.96
N SER A 78 2.23 -0.55 21.71
CA SER A 78 2.81 -1.20 20.52
C SER A 78 2.14 -0.72 19.25
N LEU A 79 0.81 -0.60 19.25
CA LEU A 79 0.05 -0.03 18.13
C LEU A 79 0.41 1.43 17.89
N LEU A 80 0.47 2.24 18.95
CA LEU A 80 0.80 3.65 18.84
C LEU A 80 2.23 3.85 18.30
N SER A 81 3.22 3.16 18.88
CA SER A 81 4.62 3.25 18.43
C SER A 81 4.82 2.74 17.01
N PHE A 82 4.12 1.67 16.61
CA PHE A 82 4.11 1.18 15.24
C PHE A 82 3.56 2.24 14.27
N ASN A 83 2.38 2.81 14.55
CA ASN A 83 1.79 3.83 13.68
C ASN A 83 2.66 5.09 13.59
N VAL A 84 3.22 5.54 14.72
CA VAL A 84 4.16 6.68 14.75
C VAL A 84 5.40 6.35 13.90
N GLY A 85 5.94 5.14 14.00
CA GLY A 85 7.06 4.69 13.19
C GLY A 85 6.74 4.70 11.69
N VAL A 86 5.55 4.21 11.30
CA VAL A 86 5.09 4.22 9.90
C VAL A 86 4.94 5.65 9.38
N GLU A 87 4.30 6.54 10.14
CA GLU A 87 4.10 7.94 9.76
C GLU A 87 5.45 8.65 9.58
N ILE A 88 6.40 8.44 10.51
CA ILE A 88 7.76 8.98 10.40
C ILE A 88 8.46 8.45 9.14
N GLY A 89 8.34 7.14 8.86
CA GLY A 89 8.90 6.54 7.65
C GLY A 89 8.32 7.13 6.37
N GLN A 90 6.99 7.31 6.32
CA GLN A 90 6.30 7.94 5.19
C GLN A 90 6.75 9.39 5.00
N LEU A 91 6.81 10.18 6.07
CA LEU A 91 7.31 11.55 6.03
C LEU A 91 8.76 11.62 5.55
N ALA A 92 9.63 10.72 6.02
CA ALA A 92 11.01 10.65 5.58
C ALA A 92 11.12 10.34 4.08
N ILE A 93 10.33 9.38 3.58
CA ILE A 93 10.27 9.07 2.15
C ILE A 93 9.80 10.28 1.35
N VAL A 94 8.74 10.96 1.79
CA VAL A 94 8.23 12.18 1.12
C VAL A 94 9.29 13.28 1.09
N LEU A 95 9.96 13.54 2.22
CA LEU A 95 11.00 14.57 2.32
C LEU A 95 12.19 14.33 1.40
N VAL A 96 12.47 13.09 1.00
CA VAL A 96 13.58 12.75 0.11
C VAL A 96 13.11 12.58 -1.34
N ALA A 97 12.11 11.74 -1.57
CA ALA A 97 11.64 11.38 -2.90
C ALA A 97 10.96 12.57 -3.60
N TRP A 98 10.14 13.34 -2.89
CA TRP A 98 9.43 14.47 -3.48
C TRP A 98 10.37 15.53 -4.08
N PRO A 99 11.37 16.09 -3.37
CA PRO A 99 12.28 17.07 -3.97
C PRO A 99 13.14 16.47 -5.09
N ALA A 100 13.55 15.20 -4.97
CA ALA A 100 14.30 14.52 -6.03
C ALA A 100 13.48 14.41 -7.33
N LEU A 101 12.21 14.03 -7.22
CA LEU A 101 11.27 13.95 -8.34
C LEU A 101 10.97 15.33 -8.94
N LEU A 102 10.80 16.37 -8.11
CA LEU A 102 10.62 17.74 -8.58
C LEU A 102 11.86 18.27 -9.32
N LEU A 103 13.05 17.99 -8.80
CA LEU A 103 14.31 18.38 -9.44
C LEU A 103 14.47 17.68 -10.80
N LEU A 104 14.20 16.37 -10.86
CA LEU A 104 14.22 15.62 -12.12
C LEU A 104 13.25 16.21 -13.15
N ARG A 105 12.01 16.53 -12.73
CA ARG A 105 11.00 17.17 -13.58
C ARG A 105 11.47 18.53 -14.11
N ARG A 106 12.16 19.32 -13.28
CA ARG A 106 12.69 20.63 -13.68
C ARG A 106 13.88 20.54 -14.63
N LEU A 107 14.77 19.57 -14.43
CA LEU A 107 15.98 19.42 -15.24
C LEU A 107 15.73 18.76 -16.59
N ASN A 108 14.87 17.74 -16.63
CA ASN A 108 14.61 16.99 -17.85
C ASN A 108 13.20 16.38 -17.85
N VAL A 109 12.28 17.08 -18.52
CA VAL A 109 10.87 16.66 -18.64
C VAL A 109 10.73 15.31 -19.33
N THR A 110 11.58 15.00 -20.32
CA THR A 110 11.58 13.71 -21.00
C THR A 110 12.01 12.59 -20.05
N ALA A 111 13.10 12.79 -19.29
CA ALA A 111 13.54 11.83 -18.29
C ALA A 111 12.48 11.63 -17.20
N TRP A 112 11.78 12.68 -16.77
CA TRP A 112 10.66 12.57 -15.84
C TRP A 112 9.56 11.62 -16.33
N HIS A 113 9.12 11.77 -17.58
CA HIS A 113 8.08 10.89 -18.15
C HIS A 113 8.53 9.44 -18.22
N TYR A 114 9.76 9.18 -18.69
CA TYR A 114 10.30 7.83 -18.75
C TYR A 114 10.49 7.21 -17.36
N SER A 115 11.00 7.97 -16.39
CA SER A 115 11.17 7.49 -15.01
C SER A 115 9.84 7.17 -14.34
N ARG A 116 8.82 8.02 -14.51
CA ARG A 116 7.46 7.77 -13.99
C ARG A 116 6.86 6.50 -14.59
N LEU A 117 6.98 6.32 -15.91
CA LEU A 117 6.49 5.12 -16.59
C LEU A 117 7.26 3.87 -16.14
N ALA A 118 8.60 3.93 -16.10
CA ALA A 118 9.44 2.82 -15.69
C ALA A 118 9.14 2.37 -14.25
N LEU A 119 8.99 3.30 -13.32
CA LEU A 119 8.66 2.99 -11.93
C LEU A 119 7.28 2.34 -11.81
N ALA A 120 6.27 2.89 -12.49
CA ALA A 120 4.92 2.34 -12.45
C ALA A 120 4.87 0.94 -13.09
N LEU A 121 5.56 0.71 -14.21
CA LEU A 121 5.69 -0.61 -14.82
C LEU A 121 6.39 -1.61 -13.89
N ALA A 122 7.47 -1.20 -13.22
CA ALA A 122 8.14 -2.04 -12.25
C ALA A 122 7.20 -2.44 -11.10
N CYS A 123 6.43 -1.49 -10.56
CA CYS A 123 5.41 -1.77 -9.54
C CYS A 123 4.35 -2.75 -10.06
N ILE A 124 3.85 -2.58 -11.28
CA ILE A 124 2.86 -3.49 -11.88
C ILE A 124 3.43 -4.90 -12.03
N VAL A 125 4.66 -5.05 -12.51
CA VAL A 125 5.30 -6.35 -12.69
C VAL A 125 5.51 -7.06 -11.35
N ILE A 126 6.07 -6.36 -10.36
CA ILE A 126 6.33 -6.93 -9.03
C ILE A 126 5.03 -7.30 -8.33
N ALA A 127 4.04 -6.40 -8.34
CA ALA A 127 2.74 -6.66 -7.72
C ALA A 127 1.93 -7.70 -8.51
N GLY A 128 2.10 -7.80 -9.82
CA GLY A 128 1.51 -8.85 -10.65
C GLY A 128 2.09 -10.22 -10.33
N TYR A 129 3.40 -10.32 -10.15
CA TYR A 129 4.05 -11.53 -9.66
C TYR A 129 3.53 -11.92 -8.27
N TRP A 130 3.45 -10.97 -7.34
CA TRP A 130 2.93 -11.23 -6.00
C TRP A 130 1.45 -11.65 -6.01
N THR A 131 0.64 -11.03 -6.87
CA THR A 131 -0.75 -11.42 -7.12
C THR A 131 -0.82 -12.89 -7.57
N TYR A 132 -0.01 -13.27 -8.56
CA TYR A 132 0.05 -14.64 -9.06
C TYR A 132 0.41 -15.64 -7.95
N GLU A 133 1.40 -15.30 -7.11
CA GLU A 133 1.80 -16.13 -5.97
C GLU A 133 0.67 -16.29 -4.92
N ARG A 134 -0.19 -15.28 -4.77
CA ARG A 134 -1.25 -15.27 -3.75
C ARG A 134 -2.58 -15.86 -4.19
N VAL A 135 -2.85 -15.96 -5.49
CA VAL A 135 -4.09 -16.57 -5.98
C VAL A 135 -4.29 -18.02 -5.50
N PRO A 136 -3.31 -18.94 -5.63
CA PRO A 136 -3.47 -20.31 -5.13
C PRO A 136 -3.72 -20.36 -3.62
N ALA A 137 -2.98 -19.55 -2.84
CA ALA A 137 -3.14 -19.48 -1.39
C ALA A 137 -4.56 -19.05 -0.97
N VAL A 138 -5.21 -18.17 -1.75
CA VAL A 138 -6.63 -17.83 -1.53
C VAL A 138 -7.53 -19.00 -1.90
N VAL A 139 -7.35 -19.60 -3.08
CA VAL A 139 -8.23 -20.67 -3.58
C VAL A 139 -8.17 -21.91 -2.68
N ASP A 140 -6.98 -22.30 -2.22
CA ASP A 140 -6.76 -23.48 -1.38
C ASP A 140 -7.31 -23.31 0.05
N SER A 141 -7.66 -22.07 0.43
CA SER A 141 -8.08 -21.70 1.78
C SER A 141 -9.60 -21.47 1.93
N LEU A 142 -10.34 -21.56 0.82
CA LEU A 142 -11.80 -21.51 0.74
C LEU A 142 -12.43 -22.89 0.99
#